data_AF-A0A2H0QCK2-F1
#
_entry.id   AF-A0A2H0QCK2-F1
#
_cell.length_a   1.000
_cell.length_b   1.000
_cell.length_c   1.000
_cell.angle_alpha   90.00
_cell.angle_beta   90.00
_cell.angle_gamma   90.00
#
_symmetry.space_group_name_H-M   'P 1'
#
loop_
_entity.id
_entity.type
_entity.pdbx_description
1 polymer ?
#
loop_
_entity_poly.entity_id
_entity_poly.type
_entity_poly.pdbx_seq_one_letter_code
_entity_poly.pdbx_strand_id
1 'polypeptide(L)' 'MNKNYDVIIIGGGHAGCEAATASARAGAKTALVTHK' A
#
# COMPACT_ATOMS: atom_id res chain seq x y z
N MET A 1 -5.87 12.98 -14.30
CA MET A 1 -5.95 11.51 -14.13
C MET A 1 -6.09 11.21 -12.65
N ASN A 2 -7.28 10.86 -12.17
CA ASN A 2 -7.46 10.53 -10.75
C ASN A 2 -6.85 9.15 -10.49
N LYS A 3 -5.84 9.09 -9.61
CA LYS A 3 -5.31 7.81 -9.12
C LYS A 3 -6.14 7.39 -7.91
N ASN A 4 -7.22 6.67 -8.15
CA ASN A 4 -7.96 6.01 -7.08
C ASN A 4 -7.18 4.77 -6.62
N TYR A 5 -7.06 4.59 -5.31
CA TYR A 5 -6.50 3.42 -4.65
C TYR A 5 -7.54 2.91 -3.66
N ASP A 6 -7.62 1.60 -3.50
CA ASP A 6 -8.53 0.96 -2.55
C ASP A 6 -7.91 0.94 -1.15
N VAL A 7 -6.57 0.81 -1.09
CA VAL A 7 -5.80 0.78 0.16
C VAL A 7 -4.56 1.66 0.02
N ILE A 8 -4.31 2.49 1.02
CA ILE A 8 -3.11 3.32 1.12
C ILE A 8 -2.41 3.01 2.44
N ILE A 9 -1.16 2.54 2.36
CA ILE A 9 -0.28 2.25 3.49
C ILE A 9 0.74 3.38 3.60
N ILE A 10 0.88 3.93 4.81
CA ILE A 10 1.85 4.98 5.12
C ILE A 10 2.94 4.40 6.03
N GLY A 11 4.18 4.38 5.55
CA GLY A 11 5.35 3.83 6.24
C GLY A 11 5.80 2.46 5.70
N GLY A 12 7.08 2.33 5.33
CA GLY A 12 7.68 1.12 4.73
C GLY A 12 8.45 0.21 5.70
N GLY A 13 8.07 0.18 6.97
CA GLY A 13 8.66 -0.78 7.94
C GLY A 13 8.18 -2.21 7.71
N HIS A 14 8.63 -3.16 8.54
CA HIS A 14 8.25 -4.58 8.45
C HIS A 14 6.74 -4.78 8.29
N ALA A 15 5.94 -4.17 9.17
CA ALA A 15 4.48 -4.25 9.10
C ALA A 15 3.88 -3.57 7.85
N GLY A 16 4.48 -2.46 7.40
CA GLY A 16 3.99 -1.71 6.25
C GLY A 16 4.17 -2.46 4.93
N CYS A 17 5.32 -3.10 4.74
CA CYS A 17 5.61 -3.93 3.57
C CYS A 17 4.73 -5.20 3.55
N GLU A 18 4.55 -5.86 4.70
CA GLU A 18 3.64 -7.00 4.83
C GLU A 18 2.19 -6.60 4.50
N ALA A 19 1.71 -5.49 5.07
CA ALA A 19 0.36 -4.98 4.81
C ALA A 19 0.14 -4.62 3.33
N ALA A 20 1.10 -3.95 2.69
CA ALA A 20 1.03 -3.61 1.28
C ALA A 20 1.03 -4.86 0.38
N THR A 21 1.81 -5.87 0.74
CA THR A 21 1.85 -7.15 0.02
C THR A 21 0.54 -7.92 0.19
N ALA A 22 0.01 -7.98 1.41
CA ALA A 22 -1.25 -8.65 1.70
C ALA A 22 -2.42 -8.00 0.94
N SER A 23 -2.53 -6.67 0.96
CA SER A 23 -3.60 -5.95 0.26
C SER A 23 -3.49 -6.10 -1.26
N ALA A 24 -2.28 -6.05 -1.83
CA ALA A 24 -2.07 -6.30 -3.26
C ALA A 24 -2.44 -7.74 -3.65
N ARG A 25 -2.06 -8.74 -2.84
CA ARG A 25 -2.42 -10.16 -3.07
C ARG A 25 -3.91 -10.43 -2.94
N ALA A 26 -4.61 -9.65 -2.12
CA ALA A 26 -6.07 -9.69 -2.02
C ALA A 26 -6.77 -9.01 -3.23
N GLY A 27 -6.01 -8.46 -4.19
CA GLY A 27 -6.54 -7.83 -5.39
C GLY A 27 -6.84 -6.34 -5.26
N ALA A 28 -6.51 -5.72 -4.12
CA ALA A 28 -6.75 -4.29 -3.91
C ALA A 28 -5.70 -3.46 -4.65
N LYS A 29 -6.15 -2.37 -5.30
CA LYS A 29 -5.26 -1.37 -5.88
C LYS A 29 -4.57 -0.60 -4.76
N THR A 30 -3.36 -1.05 -4.44
CA THR A 30 -2.62 -0.67 -3.24
C THR A 30 -1.57 0.41 -3.53
N ALA A 31 -1.43 1.40 -2.65
CA ALA A 31 -0.31 2.32 -2.61
C ALA A 31 0.48 2.16 -1.30
N LEU A 32 1.80 2.01 -1.38
CA LEU A 32 2.72 2.16 -0.25
C LEU A 32 3.46 3.50 -0.38
N VAL A 33 3.34 4.34 0.64
CA VAL A 33 3.97 5.66 0.69
C VAL A 33 4.94 5.70 1.86
N THR A 34 6.19 6.07 1.60
CA THR A 34 7.21 6.30 2.63
C THR A 34 7.71 7.73 2.56
N HIS A 35 8.17 8.27 3.69
CA HIS A 35 8.94 9.50 3.68
C HIS A 35 10.29 9.29 2.96
N LYS A 36 10.89 10.39 2.52
CA LYS A 36 12.19 10.41 1.86
C LYS A 36 13.33 10.19 2.85
#